data_AF-A0A3M1M0L6-F1
#
_entry.id   AF-A0A3M1M0L6-F1
#
_cell.length_a   1.000
_cell.length_b   1.000
_cell.length_c   1.000
_cell.angle_alpha   90.00
_cell.angle_beta   90.00
_cell.angle_gamma   90.00
#
_symmetry.space_group_name_H-M   'P 1'
#
loop_
_entity.id
_entity.type
_entity.pdbx_description
1 polymer ?
#
loop_
_entity_poly.entity_id
_entity_poly.type
_entity_poly.pdbx_seq_one_letter_code
_entity_poly.pdbx_strand_id
1 'polypeptide(L)'
;MEEPTPLSQVVEALIAALGSDLVALALFGSQARGEAGEDSDVDLLLIARSLPQNPFERRRRVQEPLLEAGIPSVSVLARTPEEFTADVTPLHLDLAVDAVILYDPEGFLAERLERVRQLIQEAGLVRRRTAHGWVWWWREQPRPGWSLTWEGFRP
;
A
#
# COMPACT_ATOMS: atom_id res chain seq x y z
N MET A 1 -4.92 27.89 -2.83
CA MET A 1 -5.34 26.96 -1.77
C MET A 1 -6.00 25.83 -2.51
N GLU A 2 -5.27 24.75 -2.78
CA GLU A 2 -5.89 23.52 -3.31
C GLU A 2 -6.70 22.92 -2.16
N GLU A 3 -8.00 22.68 -2.38
CA GLU A 3 -8.80 21.96 -1.40
C GLU A 3 -8.28 20.52 -1.30
N PRO A 4 -8.26 19.91 -0.10
CA PRO A 4 -7.79 18.54 0.06
C PRO A 4 -8.59 17.61 -0.84
N THR A 5 -7.89 16.78 -1.62
CA THR A 5 -8.52 15.81 -2.54
C THR A 5 -9.50 14.92 -1.78
N PRO A 6 -10.80 14.91 -2.12
CA PRO A 6 -11.76 14.03 -1.46
C PRO A 6 -11.46 12.57 -1.82
N LEU A 7 -11.04 11.78 -0.81
CA LEU A 7 -10.73 10.35 -1.01
C LEU A 7 -11.89 9.56 -1.61
N SER A 8 -13.14 9.96 -1.34
CA SER A 8 -14.33 9.36 -1.95
C SER A 8 -14.35 9.52 -3.47
N GLN A 9 -13.98 10.69 -4.00
CA GLN A 9 -13.93 10.92 -5.44
C GLN A 9 -12.86 10.07 -6.11
N VAL A 10 -11.71 9.88 -5.45
CA VAL A 10 -10.65 8.98 -5.93
C VAL A 10 -11.14 7.54 -6.02
N VAL A 11 -11.78 7.05 -4.96
CA VAL A 11 -12.35 5.70 -4.91
C VAL A 11 -13.38 5.51 -6.02
N GLU A 12 -14.32 6.45 -6.17
CA GLU A 12 -15.36 6.41 -7.21
C GLU A 12 -14.77 6.41 -8.62
N ALA A 13 -13.81 7.29 -8.90
CA ALA A 13 -13.16 7.36 -10.22
C ALA A 13 -12.43 6.06 -10.58
N LEU A 14 -11.70 5.47 -9.63
CA LEU A 14 -10.99 4.21 -9.85
C LEU A 14 -11.94 3.02 -9.97
N ILE A 15 -13.02 2.96 -9.18
CA ILE A 15 -14.06 1.93 -9.34
C ILE A 15 -14.72 2.05 -10.71
N ALA A 16 -15.07 3.27 -11.14
CA ALA A 16 -15.70 3.47 -12.45
C ALA A 16 -14.79 3.06 -13.62
N ALA A 17 -13.48 3.34 -13.52
CA ALA A 17 -12.54 3.09 -14.61
C ALA A 17 -11.95 1.68 -14.63
N LEU A 18 -11.86 0.99 -13.49
CA LEU A 18 -11.28 -0.36 -13.38
C LEU A 18 -12.36 -1.43 -13.17
N GLY A 19 -13.52 -1.09 -12.61
CA GLY A 19 -14.62 -2.02 -12.38
C GLY A 19 -14.16 -3.26 -11.62
N SER A 20 -14.46 -4.43 -12.17
CA SER A 20 -14.06 -5.73 -11.59
C SER A 20 -12.56 -5.99 -11.63
N ASP A 21 -11.76 -5.21 -12.36
CA ASP A 21 -10.31 -5.35 -12.32
C ASP A 21 -9.72 -4.77 -11.03
N LEU A 22 -10.40 -3.82 -10.37
CA LEU A 22 -9.97 -3.27 -9.09
C LEU A 22 -10.23 -4.30 -7.98
N VAL A 23 -9.15 -4.78 -7.38
CA VAL A 23 -9.20 -5.76 -6.29
C VAL A 23 -9.23 -5.04 -4.95
N ALA A 24 -8.32 -4.09 -4.74
CA ALA A 24 -8.25 -3.33 -3.50
C ALA A 24 -7.63 -1.94 -3.72
N LEU A 25 -7.98 -1.01 -2.83
CA LEU A 25 -7.42 0.33 -2.75
C LEU A 25 -7.22 0.68 -1.29
N ALA A 26 -6.03 1.17 -0.94
CA ALA A 26 -5.73 1.65 0.41
C ALA A 26 -4.91 2.93 0.37
N LEU A 27 -5.18 3.82 1.32
CA LEU A 27 -4.32 4.95 1.64
C LEU A 27 -3.14 4.45 2.47
N PHE A 28 -1.93 4.91 2.15
CA PHE A 28 -0.74 4.64 2.95
C PHE A 28 0.14 5.88 3.06
N GLY A 29 1.35 5.74 3.61
CA GLY A 29 2.30 6.86 3.71
C GLY A 29 2.03 7.81 4.87
N SER A 30 2.57 9.03 4.78
CA SER A 30 2.48 10.06 5.82
C SER A 30 1.05 10.49 6.13
N GLN A 31 0.17 10.52 5.11
CA GLN A 31 -1.25 10.82 5.26
C GLN A 31 -1.97 9.78 6.13
N ALA A 32 -1.73 8.49 5.87
CA ALA A 32 -2.32 7.43 6.67
C ALA A 32 -1.86 7.43 8.14
N ARG A 33 -0.64 7.94 8.41
CA ARG A 33 -0.11 8.12 9.77
C ARG A 33 -0.61 9.38 10.49
N GLY A 34 -1.37 10.25 9.83
CA GLY A 34 -1.79 11.55 10.39
C GLY A 34 -0.63 12.53 10.62
N GLU A 35 0.52 12.29 9.97
CA GLU A 35 1.72 13.15 10.05
C GLU A 35 1.78 14.17 8.89
N ALA A 36 0.77 14.17 8.02
CA ALA A 36 0.73 15.01 6.84
C ALA A 36 0.25 16.44 7.14
N GLY A 37 0.95 17.43 6.58
CA GLY A 37 0.45 18.80 6.45
C GLY A 37 -0.51 18.95 5.27
N GLU A 38 -1.14 20.12 5.13
CA GLU A 38 -2.14 20.44 4.10
C GLU A 38 -1.63 20.26 2.66
N ASP A 39 -0.30 20.28 2.44
CA ASP A 39 0.36 20.13 1.13
C ASP A 39 0.89 18.70 0.83
N SER A 40 0.58 17.69 1.67
CA SER A 40 1.17 16.35 1.48
C SER A 40 0.43 15.55 0.41
N ASP A 41 1.18 15.08 -0.59
CA ASP A 41 0.72 14.13 -1.62
C ASP A 41 -0.06 12.95 -1.01
N VAL A 42 -1.15 12.55 -1.66
CA VAL A 42 -1.94 11.38 -1.28
C VAL A 42 -1.31 10.14 -1.89
N ASP A 43 -0.80 9.23 -1.05
CA ASP A 43 -0.21 7.95 -1.47
C ASP A 43 -1.24 6.81 -1.41
N LEU A 44 -1.56 6.21 -2.56
CA LEU A 44 -2.50 5.10 -2.68
C LEU A 44 -1.84 3.82 -3.17
N LEU A 45 -2.09 2.73 -2.47
CA LEU A 45 -1.82 1.39 -2.96
C LEU A 45 -3.05 0.93 -3.74
N LEU A 46 -2.85 0.60 -5.01
CA LEU A 46 -3.89 0.05 -5.89
C LEU A 46 -3.51 -1.38 -6.27
N ILE A 47 -4.39 -2.33 -5.97
CA ILE A 47 -4.27 -3.70 -6.44
C ILE A 47 -5.29 -3.94 -7.54
N ALA A 48 -4.82 -4.32 -8.74
CA ALA A 48 -5.70 -4.64 -9.87
C ALA A 48 -5.20 -5.83 -10.69
N ARG A 49 -6.12 -6.67 -11.20
CA ARG A 49 -5.79 -7.95 -11.87
C ARG A 49 -5.02 -7.75 -13.18
N SER A 50 -5.46 -6.80 -13.99
CA SER A 50 -5.04 -6.68 -15.39
C SER A 50 -4.17 -5.44 -15.65
N LEU A 51 -3.14 -5.22 -14.82
CA LEU A 51 -2.24 -4.08 -15.02
C LEU A 51 -1.27 -4.31 -16.18
N PRO A 52 -1.04 -3.29 -17.04
CA PRO A 52 -0.01 -3.37 -18.07
C PRO A 52 1.38 -3.65 -17.48
N GLN A 53 2.18 -4.46 -18.18
CA GLN A 53 3.58 -4.70 -17.83
C GLN A 53 4.46 -3.49 -18.14
N ASN A 54 4.13 -2.72 -19.18
CA ASN A 54 4.84 -1.50 -19.50
C ASN A 54 4.57 -0.42 -18.41
N PRO A 55 5.61 0.14 -17.76
CA PRO A 55 5.41 1.10 -16.68
C PRO A 55 4.69 2.39 -17.09
N PHE A 56 4.88 2.87 -18.32
CA PHE A 56 4.19 4.07 -18.82
C PHE A 56 2.70 3.80 -19.04
N GLU A 57 2.36 2.68 -19.69
CA GLU A 57 0.97 2.28 -19.89
C GLU A 57 0.28 1.99 -18.55
N ARG A 58 0.98 1.38 -17.59
CA ARG A 58 0.44 1.14 -16.25
C ARG A 58 0.13 2.45 -15.54
N ARG A 59 1.09 3.39 -15.54
CA ARG A 59 0.88 4.71 -14.94
C ARG A 59 -0.31 5.40 -15.61
N ARG A 60 -0.35 5.41 -16.93
CA ARG A 60 -1.42 6.01 -17.73
C ARG A 60 -2.78 5.41 -17.40
N ARG A 61 -2.90 4.08 -17.37
CA ARG A 61 -4.14 3.34 -17.04
C ARG A 61 -4.74 3.71 -15.69
N VAL A 62 -3.90 4.10 -14.74
CA VAL A 62 -4.30 4.45 -13.36
C VAL A 62 -4.48 5.96 -13.19
N GLN A 63 -3.64 6.77 -13.81
CA GLN A 63 -3.64 8.23 -13.65
C GLN A 63 -4.67 8.93 -14.55
N GLU A 64 -4.93 8.44 -15.77
CA GLU A 64 -5.92 9.05 -16.66
C GLU A 64 -7.31 9.20 -16.02
N PRO A 65 -7.89 8.16 -15.39
CA PRO A 65 -9.18 8.30 -14.71
C PRO A 65 -9.20 9.35 -13.60
N LEU A 66 -8.08 9.51 -12.89
CA LEU A 66 -7.94 10.50 -11.83
C LEU A 66 -7.87 11.91 -12.42
N LEU A 67 -7.11 12.09 -13.50
CA LEU A 67 -7.01 13.36 -14.22
C LEU A 67 -8.36 13.77 -14.83
N GLU A 68 -9.08 12.83 -15.44
CA GLU A 68 -10.42 13.07 -15.99
C GLU A 68 -11.44 13.44 -14.89
N ALA A 69 -11.26 12.90 -13.68
CA ALA A 69 -12.05 13.27 -12.50
C ALA A 69 -11.60 14.58 -11.84
N GLY A 70 -10.56 15.26 -12.36
CA GLY A 70 -10.04 16.52 -11.81
C GLY A 70 -9.13 16.34 -10.59
N ILE A 71 -8.46 15.19 -10.47
CA ILE A 71 -7.64 14.79 -9.31
C ILE A 71 -6.18 14.57 -9.74
N PRO A 72 -5.37 15.64 -9.90
CA PRO A 72 -4.01 15.52 -10.44
C PRO A 72 -2.93 15.15 -9.41
N SER A 73 -3.21 15.28 -8.11
CA SER A 73 -2.21 15.25 -7.03
C SER A 73 -2.23 13.96 -6.21
N VAL A 74 -2.31 12.81 -6.88
CA VAL A 74 -2.34 11.50 -6.21
C VAL A 74 -1.22 10.59 -6.73
N SER A 75 -0.35 10.19 -5.80
CA SER A 75 0.67 9.18 -6.01
C SER A 75 0.04 7.79 -5.90
N VAL A 76 0.08 6.99 -6.96
CA VAL A 76 -0.49 5.64 -6.95
C VAL A 76 0.59 4.59 -7.19
N LEU A 77 0.79 3.72 -6.20
CA LEU A 77 1.55 2.49 -6.33
C LEU A 77 0.61 1.37 -6.81
N ALA A 78 0.67 1.05 -8.10
CA ALA A 78 -0.17 0.02 -8.72
C ALA A 78 0.56 -1.33 -8.82
N ARG A 79 -0.05 -2.38 -8.26
CA ARG A 79 0.46 -3.76 -8.25
C ARG A 79 -0.62 -4.74 -8.70
N THR A 80 -0.24 -5.84 -9.34
CA THR A 80 -1.15 -6.98 -9.46
C THR A 80 -1.20 -7.78 -8.16
N PRO A 81 -2.23 -8.62 -7.92
CA PRO A 81 -2.24 -9.54 -6.79
C PRO A 81 -0.95 -10.36 -6.69
N GLU A 82 -0.47 -10.88 -7.82
CA GLU A 82 0.74 -11.71 -7.92
C GLU A 82 1.99 -10.91 -7.57
N GLU A 83 2.12 -9.67 -8.08
CA GLU A 83 3.24 -8.79 -7.76
C GLU A 83 3.25 -8.38 -6.29
N PHE A 84 2.07 -8.22 -5.68
CA PHE A 84 1.94 -7.88 -4.27
C PHE A 84 2.34 -9.08 -3.38
N THR A 85 1.96 -10.30 -3.76
CA THR A 85 2.27 -11.51 -2.98
C THR A 85 3.58 -12.19 -3.36
N ALA A 86 4.38 -11.61 -4.25
CA ALA A 86 5.63 -12.21 -4.70
C ALA A 86 6.64 -12.37 -3.56
N ASP A 87 6.79 -11.33 -2.73
CA ASP A 87 7.73 -11.30 -1.60
C ASP A 87 7.16 -10.47 -0.45
N VAL A 88 7.66 -10.70 0.77
CA VAL A 88 7.39 -9.81 1.92
C VAL A 88 8.49 -8.75 1.96
N THR A 89 8.09 -7.50 1.76
CA THR A 89 8.99 -6.34 1.70
C THR A 89 8.75 -5.38 2.86
N PRO A 90 9.69 -4.45 3.17
CA PRO A 90 9.46 -3.45 4.22
C PRO A 90 8.18 -2.63 4.04
N LEU A 91 7.79 -2.35 2.78
CA LEU A 91 6.54 -1.67 2.48
C LEU A 91 5.32 -2.44 3.01
N HIS A 92 5.32 -3.77 2.93
CA HIS A 92 4.21 -4.57 3.47
C HIS A 92 4.09 -4.40 4.99
N LEU A 93 5.22 -4.31 5.69
CA LEU A 93 5.23 -4.08 7.14
C LEU A 93 4.61 -2.72 7.47
N ASP A 94 4.99 -1.68 6.71
CA ASP A 94 4.42 -0.35 6.88
C ASP A 94 2.92 -0.33 6.55
N LEU A 95 2.51 -0.97 5.45
CA LEU A 95 1.09 -1.10 5.08
C LEU A 95 0.27 -1.82 6.15
N ALA A 96 0.83 -2.88 6.75
CA ALA A 96 0.13 -3.66 7.78
C ALA A 96 -0.17 -2.82 9.03
N VAL A 97 0.66 -1.83 9.33
CA VAL A 97 0.50 -0.93 10.49
C VAL A 97 -0.29 0.33 10.15
N ASP A 98 -0.01 0.95 9.01
CA ASP A 98 -0.47 2.31 8.71
C ASP A 98 -1.63 2.35 7.72
N ALA A 99 -1.80 1.33 6.86
CA ALA A 99 -2.72 1.47 5.73
C ALA A 99 -4.19 1.56 6.16
N VAL A 100 -4.91 2.48 5.53
CA VAL A 100 -6.36 2.61 5.66
C VAL A 100 -6.99 2.05 4.39
N ILE A 101 -7.67 0.91 4.49
CA ILE A 101 -8.37 0.30 3.36
C ILE A 101 -9.56 1.17 2.98
N LEU A 102 -9.60 1.60 1.72
CA LEU A 102 -10.67 2.42 1.15
C LEU A 102 -11.66 1.56 0.34
N TYR A 103 -11.18 0.48 -0.28
CA TYR A 103 -11.97 -0.47 -1.06
C TYR A 103 -11.30 -1.84 -1.02
N ASP A 104 -12.02 -2.90 -0.67
CA ASP A 104 -11.53 -4.30 -0.67
C ASP A 104 -12.72 -5.28 -0.55
N PRO A 105 -13.59 -5.37 -1.56
CA PRO A 105 -14.87 -6.08 -1.46
C PRO A 105 -14.71 -7.59 -1.21
N GLU A 106 -13.61 -8.18 -1.67
CA GLU A 106 -13.31 -9.61 -1.50
C GLU A 106 -12.38 -9.88 -0.30
N GLY A 107 -11.98 -8.84 0.44
CA GLY A 107 -11.09 -8.97 1.59
C GLY A 107 -9.65 -9.38 1.25
N PHE A 108 -9.24 -9.22 -0.01
CA PHE A 108 -7.91 -9.60 -0.48
C PHE A 108 -6.84 -8.89 0.35
N LEU A 109 -6.88 -7.56 0.38
CA LEU A 109 -5.84 -6.78 1.04
C LEU A 109 -5.91 -6.94 2.56
N ALA A 110 -7.11 -6.93 3.15
CA ALA A 110 -7.33 -7.11 4.58
C ALA A 110 -6.69 -8.40 5.11
N GLU A 111 -6.91 -9.53 4.41
CA GLU A 111 -6.32 -10.83 4.78
C GLU A 111 -4.79 -10.81 4.71
N ARG A 112 -4.21 -10.21 3.67
CA ARG A 112 -2.75 -10.17 3.49
C ARG A 112 -2.09 -9.26 4.51
N LEU A 113 -2.69 -8.10 4.80
CA LEU A 113 -2.18 -7.21 5.84
C LEU A 113 -2.22 -7.89 7.22
N GLU A 114 -3.28 -8.66 7.51
CA GLU A 114 -3.33 -9.44 8.74
C GLU A 114 -2.25 -10.52 8.80
N ARG A 115 -2.00 -11.24 7.69
CA ARG A 115 -0.88 -12.18 7.62
C ARG A 115 0.46 -11.49 7.89
N VAL A 116 0.68 -10.29 7.34
CA VAL A 116 1.90 -9.52 7.59
C VAL A 116 2.01 -9.09 9.06
N ARG A 117 0.91 -8.73 9.73
CA ARG A 117 0.92 -8.45 11.18
C ARG A 117 1.36 -9.66 12.00
N GLN A 118 0.92 -10.86 11.62
CA GLN A 118 1.38 -12.10 12.25
C GLN A 118 2.86 -12.33 12.01
N LEU A 119 3.35 -12.15 10.78
CA LEU A 119 4.77 -12.26 10.46
C LEU A 119 5.64 -11.28 11.26
N ILE A 120 5.18 -10.04 11.47
CA ILE A 120 5.84 -9.05 12.33
C ILE A 120 5.97 -9.58 13.76
N GLN A 121 4.90 -10.19 14.30
CA GLN A 121 4.92 -10.79 15.64
C GLN A 121 5.84 -12.02 15.72
N GLU A 122 5.74 -12.94 14.76
CA GLU A 122 6.58 -14.14 14.65
C GLU A 122 8.07 -13.79 14.58
N ALA A 123 8.42 -12.77 13.80
CA ALA A 123 9.79 -12.28 13.65
C ALA A 123 10.28 -11.43 14.83
N GLY A 124 9.40 -11.09 15.79
CA GLY A 124 9.74 -10.18 16.87
C GLY A 124 10.14 -8.78 16.39
N LEU A 125 9.58 -8.35 15.25
CA LEU A 125 9.84 -7.04 14.67
C LEU A 125 9.12 -5.95 15.47
N VAL A 126 9.84 -4.87 15.74
CA VAL A 126 9.32 -3.67 16.41
C VAL A 126 9.65 -2.44 15.57
N ARG A 127 8.65 -1.57 15.42
CA ARG A 127 8.81 -0.30 14.71
C ARG A 127 9.26 0.78 15.69
N ARG A 128 10.26 1.58 15.31
CA ARG A 128 10.77 2.69 16.13
C ARG A 128 10.85 3.98 15.31
N ARG A 129 10.53 5.12 15.95
CA ARG A 129 10.72 6.45 15.36
C ARG A 129 12.17 6.90 15.57
N THR A 130 12.79 7.38 14.51
CA THR A 130 14.11 8.02 14.52
C THR A 130 14.03 9.42 13.92
N ALA A 131 15.12 10.18 13.99
CA ALA A 131 15.24 11.48 13.32
C ALA A 131 15.05 11.41 11.79
N HIS A 132 15.30 10.24 11.18
CA HIS A 132 15.22 10.04 9.73
C HIS A 132 13.94 9.33 9.27
N GLY A 133 12.99 9.04 10.18
CA GLY A 133 11.76 8.33 9.85
C GLY A 133 11.48 7.14 10.75
N TRP A 134 10.55 6.29 10.31
CA TRP A 134 10.23 5.02 10.94
C TRP A 134 11.17 3.93 10.44
N VAL A 135 11.63 3.08 11.35
CA VAL A 135 12.54 1.97 11.05
C VAL A 135 12.09 0.71 11.78
N TRP A 136 12.26 -0.43 11.12
CA TRP A 136 11.98 -1.76 11.67
C TRP A 136 13.22 -2.36 12.31
N TRP A 137 13.06 -2.90 13.51
CA TRP A 137 14.12 -3.51 14.31
C TRP A 137 13.68 -4.89 14.76
N TRP A 138 14.61 -5.84 14.84
CA TRP A 138 14.37 -7.07 15.56
C TRP A 138 14.54 -6.84 17.05
N ARG A 139 13.62 -7.36 17.85
CA ARG A 139 13.79 -7.44 19.32
C ARG A 139 14.99 -8.33 19.67
N GLU A 140 15.14 -9.42 18.95
CA GLU A 140 16.28 -10.34 19.05
C GLU A 140 16.83 -10.57 17.64
N GLN A 141 18.10 -10.22 17.42
CA GLN A 141 18.69 -10.28 16.09
C GLN A 141 18.77 -11.74 15.61
N PRO A 142 18.19 -12.06 14.44
CA PRO A 142 18.23 -13.41 13.92
C PRO A 142 19.61 -13.80 13.42
N ARG A 143 19.82 -15.11 13.25
CA ARG A 143 21.11 -15.62 12.79
C ARG A 143 21.26 -15.36 11.28
N PRO A 144 22.50 -15.25 10.77
CA PRO A 144 22.71 -15.22 9.33
C PRO A 144 22.03 -16.41 8.65
N GLY A 145 21.34 -16.16 7.53
CA GLY A 145 20.54 -17.17 6.83
C GLY A 145 19.04 -17.13 7.16
N TRP A 146 18.59 -16.16 7.95
CA TRP A 146 17.17 -15.93 8.20
C TRP A 146 16.40 -15.58 6.91
N SER A 147 15.12 -15.93 6.88
CA SER A 147 14.20 -15.52 5.82
C SER A 147 12.85 -15.09 6.39
N LEU A 148 12.24 -14.10 5.72
CA LEU A 148 10.88 -13.66 6.00
C LEU A 148 10.10 -13.70 4.69
N THR A 149 9.17 -14.63 4.58
CA THR A 149 8.32 -14.80 3.39
C THR A 149 6.86 -14.88 3.81
N TRP A 150 5.95 -14.93 2.84
CA TRP A 150 4.52 -15.12 3.09
C TRP A 150 4.22 -16.43 3.85
N GLU A 151 5.09 -17.44 3.72
CA GLU A 151 4.99 -18.72 4.43
C GLU A 151 5.31 -18.60 5.93
N GLY A 152 6.15 -17.64 6.33
CA GLY A 152 6.59 -17.52 7.72
C GLY A 152 7.95 -16.88 7.89
N PHE A 153 8.30 -16.65 9.15
CA PHE A 153 9.66 -16.29 9.55
C PHE A 153 10.51 -17.53 9.88
N ARG A 154 11.73 -17.59 9.34
CA ARG A 154 12.75 -18.59 9.68
C ARG A 154 13.97 -17.86 10.26
N PRO A 155 14.25 -18.00 11.57
CA PRO A 155 15.30 -17.23 12.28
C PRO A 155 16.74 -17.72 12.04
#